data_AF-A0A3Q0R1D4-F1
#
_entry.id   AF-A0A3Q0R1D4-F1
#
_cell.length_a   1.000
_cell.length_b   1.000
_cell.length_c   1.000
_cell.angle_alpha   90.00
_cell.angle_beta   90.00
_cell.angle_gamma   90.00
#
_symmetry.space_group_name_H-M   'P 1'
#
loop_
_entity.id
_entity.type
_entity.pdbx_description
1 polymer ?
#
loop_
_entity_poly.entity_id
_entity_poly.type
_entity_poly.pdbx_seq_one_letter_code
_entity_poly.pdbx_strand_id
1 'polypeptide(L)'
;MPLQNVPGLGLQGSMLSQPKKSSKSRSRGILSQGLDTESTPTDLILHLSPPPHKHQRLISKGKENDSNQFVLGRRSRRRKESLSGISWDHLPDELLLRIFFCLPLHDLVRISAVCKRWQRLAFDESLWHSVDLEGLTHTGLALQQVLRTGIRRLRCPQILIDGIIQFFPLQVLEMDLSSSIIPTLALEDIICRCTLLECLSLEGLQLSDTIISSLAENPNLLQLNLSGCSAFSAPALAGMLKACSRIDQLNLSWCSFDNNHVKSVVNNLSSSVTHVNLSGYRESLTLDGRLQLLTLSFCHSDSTLLMADCLPVLKQLKHLLHLSLSRCYHIHLAALTDLDKMFPMLCQLDVFGLVQDSQLPSLKKEMPHVSINSRPFSTIARPTPASRPAGSTSDRIMWNKKCRLRFVL
;
A
#
# COMPACT_ATOMS: atom_id res chain seq x y z
N MET A 1 -22.63 11.75 5.37
CA MET A 1 -23.25 11.21 4.13
C MET A 1 -22.19 10.32 3.50
N PRO A 2 -22.43 9.00 3.33
CA PRO A 2 -21.43 8.11 2.76
C PRO A 2 -21.15 8.54 1.32
N LEU A 3 -19.91 8.33 0.87
CA LEU A 3 -19.37 8.65 -0.47
C LEU A 3 -20.17 8.05 -1.66
N GLN A 4 -21.29 7.38 -1.40
CA GLN A 4 -22.18 6.77 -2.37
C GLN A 4 -23.30 7.71 -2.87
N ASN A 5 -23.60 8.82 -2.16
CA ASN A 5 -24.76 9.67 -2.49
C ASN A 5 -24.37 11.06 -3.02
N VAL A 6 -23.71 11.11 -4.18
CA VAL A 6 -23.67 12.31 -5.02
C VAL A 6 -24.57 12.08 -6.24
N PRO A 7 -25.72 12.77 -6.36
CA PRO A 7 -26.64 12.58 -7.48
C PRO A 7 -26.08 13.26 -8.73
N GLY A 8 -25.72 12.46 -9.73
CA GLY A 8 -25.13 12.97 -10.97
C GLY A 8 -25.31 12.08 -12.19
N LEU A 9 -26.29 11.16 -12.20
CA LEU A 9 -26.70 10.39 -13.39
C LEU A 9 -28.22 10.23 -13.37
N GLY A 10 -28.93 11.32 -13.59
CA GLY A 10 -30.35 11.30 -13.94
C GLY A 10 -30.52 11.34 -15.46
N LEU A 11 -30.81 10.19 -16.06
CA LEU A 11 -31.49 10.10 -17.35
C LEU A 11 -32.87 9.47 -17.08
N GLN A 12 -33.86 10.30 -16.77
CA GLN A 12 -35.26 9.99 -17.06
C GLN A 12 -35.52 10.42 -18.51
N GLY A 13 -36.27 9.70 -19.33
CA GLY A 13 -37.02 8.46 -19.11
C GLY A 13 -37.77 8.12 -20.39
N SER A 14 -38.49 7.00 -20.40
CA SER A 14 -39.92 6.98 -20.76
C SER A 14 -40.46 5.58 -20.58
N MET A 15 -41.63 5.52 -19.97
CA MET A 15 -42.48 4.35 -19.84
C MET A 15 -42.95 3.85 -21.22
N LEU A 16 -43.17 2.53 -21.33
CA LEU A 16 -44.41 1.93 -21.87
C LEU A 16 -44.34 0.38 -21.82
N SER A 17 -45.20 -0.18 -20.96
CA SER A 17 -45.95 -1.44 -21.04
C SER A 17 -45.48 -2.58 -21.97
N GLN A 18 -45.29 -3.78 -21.38
CA GLN A 18 -45.44 -5.07 -22.08
C GLN A 18 -46.91 -5.30 -22.50
N PRO A 19 -47.17 -6.20 -23.48
CA PRO A 19 -47.50 -7.57 -23.06
C PRO A 19 -46.92 -8.70 -23.92
N LYS A 20 -46.79 -9.84 -23.24
CA LYS A 20 -46.53 -11.23 -23.64
C LYS A 20 -47.03 -11.64 -25.03
N LYS A 21 -46.24 -12.48 -25.73
CA LYS A 21 -46.73 -13.68 -26.43
C LYS A 21 -45.62 -14.71 -26.66
N SER A 22 -46.00 -15.95 -26.45
CA SER A 22 -45.22 -17.18 -26.49
C SER A 22 -45.18 -17.84 -27.87
N SER A 23 -44.12 -18.62 -28.08
CA SER A 23 -44.06 -19.90 -28.79
C SER A 23 -43.70 -19.96 -30.30
N LYS A 24 -42.88 -20.99 -30.57
CA LYS A 24 -42.70 -21.79 -31.80
C LYS A 24 -41.59 -21.40 -32.79
N SER A 25 -40.47 -22.13 -32.64
CA SER A 25 -39.96 -23.13 -33.60
C SER A 25 -40.09 -22.82 -35.10
N ARG A 26 -38.95 -22.76 -35.79
CA ARG A 26 -38.65 -23.65 -36.92
C ARG A 26 -37.18 -23.59 -37.35
N SER A 27 -36.59 -24.78 -37.39
CA SER A 27 -35.34 -25.17 -38.02
C SER A 27 -35.42 -25.16 -39.55
N ARG A 28 -34.33 -24.81 -40.24
CA ARG A 28 -33.60 -25.62 -41.26
C ARG A 28 -32.78 -24.71 -42.18
N GLY A 29 -31.58 -25.17 -42.53
CA GLY A 29 -30.91 -24.78 -43.77
C GLY A 29 -29.41 -24.56 -43.64
N ILE A 30 -28.66 -25.65 -43.46
CA ILE A 30 -27.22 -25.71 -43.74
C ILE A 30 -27.02 -25.75 -45.25
N LEU A 31 -26.16 -24.90 -45.79
CA LEU A 31 -25.36 -25.18 -47.00
C LEU A 31 -23.98 -24.54 -46.83
N SER A 32 -23.00 -25.33 -47.25
CA SER A 32 -21.58 -25.32 -46.94
C SER A 32 -20.71 -24.74 -48.06
N GLN A 33 -19.40 -24.63 -47.75
CA GLN A 33 -18.22 -24.27 -48.58
C GLN A 33 -17.92 -22.77 -48.63
N GLY A 34 -16.73 -22.27 -48.29
CA GLY A 34 -15.44 -22.89 -47.96
C GLY A 34 -14.33 -21.96 -48.49
N LEU A 35 -13.18 -21.92 -47.78
CA LEU A 35 -11.87 -21.37 -48.23
C LEU A 35 -11.80 -19.82 -48.26
N ASP A 36 -10.75 -19.11 -47.83
CA ASP A 36 -9.37 -19.46 -47.45
C ASP A 36 -8.68 -18.24 -46.79
N THR A 37 -7.63 -18.56 -46.01
CA THR A 37 -6.35 -17.83 -45.79
C THR A 37 -6.32 -16.37 -45.29
N GLU A 38 -5.75 -16.07 -44.11
CA GLU A 38 -4.33 -16.01 -43.69
C GLU A 38 -3.54 -14.78 -44.18
N SER A 39 -2.94 -14.09 -43.19
CA SER A 39 -1.66 -13.32 -43.25
C SER A 39 -1.73 -11.86 -43.75
N THR A 40 -1.13 -10.81 -43.18
CA THR A 40 -0.12 -10.51 -42.12
C THR A 40 0.06 -8.94 -42.12
N PRO A 41 1.07 -8.27 -41.51
CA PRO A 41 1.16 -7.82 -40.12
C PRO A 41 1.62 -6.33 -39.97
N THR A 42 1.97 -5.91 -38.73
CA THR A 42 2.97 -4.85 -38.35
C THR A 42 2.69 -3.39 -38.78
N ASP A 43 3.10 -2.33 -38.10
CA ASP A 43 3.72 -2.09 -36.80
C ASP A 43 3.63 -0.57 -36.58
N LEU A 44 3.44 -0.18 -35.31
CA LEU A 44 4.15 0.90 -34.62
C LEU A 44 4.07 2.36 -35.10
N ILE A 45 3.97 3.22 -34.08
CA ILE A 45 4.65 4.51 -33.88
C ILE A 45 3.78 5.78 -33.76
N LEU A 46 3.52 6.08 -32.48
CA LEU A 46 3.85 7.30 -31.73
C LEU A 46 3.23 8.67 -32.10
N HIS A 47 3.06 9.45 -31.03
CA HIS A 47 3.07 10.91 -30.94
C HIS A 47 1.76 11.67 -31.19
N LEU A 48 0.94 11.80 -30.14
CA LEU A 48 -0.02 12.90 -30.02
C LEU A 48 0.62 14.06 -29.23
N SER A 49 1.22 14.99 -29.97
CA SER A 49 1.54 16.35 -29.52
C SER A 49 0.29 17.26 -29.62
N PRO A 50 0.22 18.36 -28.83
CA PRO A 50 -1.03 19.11 -28.58
C PRO A 50 -1.46 20.01 -29.76
N PRO A 51 -2.75 20.41 -29.84
CA PRO A 51 -3.27 21.15 -30.99
C PRO A 51 -2.81 22.61 -31.01
N PRO A 52 -2.50 23.20 -32.19
CA PRO A 52 -2.07 24.58 -32.29
C PRO A 52 -3.23 25.58 -32.25
N HIS A 53 -2.87 26.79 -31.83
CA HIS A 53 -3.69 27.98 -31.63
C HIS A 53 -4.59 28.35 -32.83
N LYS A 54 -5.87 28.64 -32.56
CA LYS A 54 -6.82 29.16 -33.56
C LYS A 54 -6.55 30.64 -33.85
N HIS A 55 -6.08 30.95 -35.05
CA HIS A 55 -6.24 32.28 -35.65
C HIS A 55 -7.65 32.44 -36.24
N GLN A 56 -8.25 33.60 -35.99
CA GLN A 56 -9.55 34.06 -36.48
C GLN A 56 -9.45 34.38 -37.99
N ARG A 57 -10.29 33.75 -38.83
CA ARG A 57 -10.49 34.18 -40.23
C ARG A 57 -11.82 34.90 -40.39
N LEU A 58 -11.77 36.06 -41.04
CA LEU A 58 -12.90 36.89 -41.44
C LEU A 58 -13.83 36.15 -42.42
N ILE A 59 -15.12 36.38 -42.25
CA ILE A 59 -16.20 35.83 -43.07
C ILE A 59 -16.44 36.75 -44.27
N SER A 60 -16.28 36.23 -45.49
CA SER A 60 -16.87 36.80 -46.70
C SER A 60 -18.12 36.01 -47.10
N LYS A 61 -19.21 36.73 -47.36
CA LYS A 61 -20.53 36.23 -47.74
C LYS A 61 -20.49 35.47 -49.07
N GLY A 62 -21.14 34.30 -49.10
CA GLY A 62 -21.60 33.62 -50.32
C GLY A 62 -22.86 32.82 -49.98
N LYS A 63 -23.96 33.13 -50.67
CA LYS A 63 -25.21 32.35 -50.64
C LYS A 63 -25.05 31.18 -51.59
N GLU A 64 -25.38 29.97 -51.15
CA GLU A 64 -26.13 29.00 -51.96
C GLU A 64 -26.63 27.86 -51.05
N ASN A 65 -27.91 27.54 -51.21
CA ASN A 65 -28.61 26.48 -50.49
C ASN A 65 -28.27 25.15 -51.17
N ASP A 66 -27.81 24.14 -50.43
CA ASP A 66 -28.32 22.79 -50.64
C ASP A 66 -28.06 21.85 -49.44
N SER A 67 -29.05 20.98 -49.20
CA SER A 67 -29.06 19.84 -48.28
C SER A 67 -29.06 20.13 -46.76
N ASN A 68 -30.03 19.54 -46.06
CA ASN A 68 -30.24 19.59 -44.62
C ASN A 68 -29.00 19.10 -43.84
N GLN A 69 -28.08 20.01 -43.53
CA GLN A 69 -27.03 19.76 -42.55
C GLN A 69 -27.61 20.06 -41.17
N PHE A 70 -27.91 19.02 -40.39
CA PHE A 70 -28.17 19.18 -38.95
C PHE A 70 -26.90 19.69 -38.27
N VAL A 71 -26.71 21.01 -38.27
CA VAL A 71 -25.66 21.64 -37.48
C VAL A 71 -26.17 21.68 -36.04
N LEU A 72 -25.64 20.80 -35.19
CA LEU A 72 -25.67 20.96 -33.74
C LEU A 72 -24.90 22.24 -33.41
N GLY A 73 -25.56 23.39 -33.55
CA GLY A 73 -25.06 24.64 -33.03
C GLY A 73 -24.91 24.47 -31.53
N ARG A 74 -23.67 24.30 -31.04
CA ARG A 74 -23.38 24.51 -29.63
C ARG A 74 -23.90 25.90 -29.34
N ARG A 75 -25.00 26.02 -28.60
CA ARG A 75 -25.42 27.28 -28.01
C ARG A 75 -24.18 27.80 -27.29
N SER A 76 -23.53 28.82 -27.86
CA SER A 76 -22.61 29.64 -27.09
C SER A 76 -23.42 30.04 -25.87
N ARG A 77 -23.00 29.57 -24.69
CA ARG A 77 -23.65 29.94 -23.43
C ARG A 77 -23.72 31.45 -23.48
N ARG A 78 -24.90 32.01 -23.71
CA ARG A 78 -25.14 33.45 -23.57
C ARG A 78 -24.56 33.78 -22.21
N ARG A 79 -23.46 34.54 -22.21
CA ARG A 79 -22.79 35.00 -21.01
C ARG A 79 -23.87 35.80 -20.31
N LYS A 80 -24.46 35.20 -19.26
CA LYS A 80 -25.38 35.91 -18.40
C LYS A 80 -24.49 36.91 -17.70
N GLU A 81 -24.48 38.15 -18.18
CA GLU A 81 -23.86 39.26 -17.48
C GLU A 81 -24.57 39.34 -16.13
N SER A 82 -23.93 38.75 -15.12
CA SER A 82 -24.38 38.87 -13.75
C SER A 82 -24.09 40.29 -13.32
N LEU A 83 -25.15 41.10 -13.27
CA LEU A 83 -25.20 42.35 -12.53
C LEU A 83 -24.68 42.11 -11.10
N SER A 84 -23.68 42.89 -10.70
CA SER A 84 -23.19 43.09 -9.33
C SER A 84 -22.98 41.82 -8.48
N GLY A 85 -21.98 41.00 -8.83
CA GLY A 85 -21.53 39.91 -7.96
C GLY A 85 -20.09 39.52 -8.27
N ILE A 86 -19.29 39.28 -7.22
CA ILE A 86 -17.94 38.72 -7.35
C ILE A 86 -18.08 37.33 -7.99
N SER A 87 -17.48 37.13 -9.15
CA SER A 87 -17.52 35.87 -9.89
C SER A 87 -16.29 35.02 -9.60
N TRP A 88 -16.49 33.88 -8.94
CA TRP A 88 -15.44 32.89 -8.65
C TRP A 88 -14.89 32.20 -9.92
N ASP A 89 -15.57 32.33 -11.06
CA ASP A 89 -15.15 31.71 -12.32
C ASP A 89 -13.85 32.32 -12.87
N HIS A 90 -13.49 33.53 -12.44
CA HIS A 90 -12.28 34.23 -12.87
C HIS A 90 -11.07 33.96 -11.96
N LEU A 91 -11.28 33.31 -10.82
CA LEU A 91 -10.18 32.98 -9.90
C LEU A 91 -9.25 31.96 -10.58
N PRO A 92 -7.91 32.13 -10.59
CA PRO A 92 -6.96 31.16 -11.15
C PRO A 92 -7.04 29.77 -10.50
N ASP A 93 -6.63 28.74 -11.25
CA ASP A 93 -6.66 27.34 -10.78
C ASP A 93 -5.77 27.16 -9.55
N GLU A 94 -4.62 27.83 -9.48
CA GLU A 94 -3.67 27.75 -8.37
C GLU A 94 -4.27 28.28 -7.06
N LEU A 95 -5.07 29.35 -7.13
CA LEU A 95 -5.75 29.89 -5.96
C LEU A 95 -6.91 29.00 -5.52
N LEU A 96 -7.64 28.39 -6.46
CA LEU A 96 -8.65 27.38 -6.14
C LEU A 96 -8.01 26.16 -5.47
N LEU A 97 -6.86 25.69 -5.97
CA LEU A 97 -6.11 24.59 -5.34
C LEU A 97 -5.66 24.95 -3.93
N ARG A 98 -5.21 26.20 -3.69
CA ARG A 98 -4.88 26.68 -2.34
C ARG A 98 -6.09 26.71 -1.41
N ILE A 99 -7.27 27.11 -1.90
CA ILE A 99 -8.52 27.06 -1.13
C ILE A 99 -8.89 25.60 -0.85
N PHE A 100 -8.83 24.72 -1.85
CA PHE A 100 -9.17 23.30 -1.72
C PHE A 100 -8.21 22.56 -0.80
N PHE A 101 -6.96 23.02 -0.72
CA PHE A 101 -5.97 22.47 0.20
C PHE A 101 -6.36 22.64 1.66
N CYS A 102 -7.17 23.66 2.00
CA CYS A 102 -7.67 23.89 3.34
C CYS A 102 -8.87 23.00 3.72
N LEU A 103 -9.43 22.24 2.78
CA LEU A 103 -10.64 21.44 3.02
C LEU A 103 -10.31 20.01 3.49
N PRO A 104 -11.09 19.46 4.43
CA PRO A 104 -11.00 18.05 4.79
C PRO A 104 -11.49 17.15 3.65
N LEU A 105 -11.17 15.85 3.72
CA LEU A 105 -11.48 14.86 2.66
C LEU A 105 -12.95 14.89 2.23
N HIS A 106 -13.88 14.88 3.18
CA HIS A 106 -15.31 14.88 2.89
C HIS A 106 -15.75 16.13 2.12
N ASP A 107 -15.26 17.31 2.51
CA ASP A 107 -15.63 18.56 1.85
C ASP A 107 -14.95 18.68 0.49
N LEU A 108 -13.70 18.20 0.36
CA LEU A 108 -12.99 18.13 -0.91
C LEU A 108 -13.77 17.29 -1.95
N VAL A 109 -14.29 16.13 -1.53
CA VAL A 109 -15.13 15.31 -2.41
C VAL A 109 -16.47 16.00 -2.70
N ARG A 110 -17.08 16.65 -1.70
CA ARG A 110 -18.35 17.37 -1.89
C ARG A 110 -18.24 18.51 -2.91
N ILE A 111 -17.15 19.30 -2.86
CA ILE A 111 -16.97 20.42 -3.79
C ILE A 111 -16.73 19.97 -5.24
N SER A 112 -16.35 18.71 -5.46
CA SER A 112 -16.21 18.15 -6.82
C SER A 112 -17.54 18.14 -7.59
N ALA A 113 -18.68 18.20 -6.90
CA ALA A 113 -20.02 18.21 -7.51
C ALA A 113 -20.49 19.61 -7.97
N VAL A 114 -19.75 20.68 -7.66
CA VAL A 114 -20.17 22.06 -7.92
C VAL A 114 -20.18 22.37 -9.41
N CYS A 115 -19.07 22.11 -10.11
CA CYS A 115 -18.97 22.31 -11.56
C CYS A 115 -17.83 21.47 -12.15
N LYS A 116 -17.80 21.32 -13.49
CA LYS A 116 -16.76 20.54 -14.19
C LYS A 116 -15.32 21.01 -13.89
N ARG A 117 -15.13 22.31 -13.64
CA ARG A 117 -13.80 22.87 -13.30
C ARG A 117 -13.38 22.42 -11.91
N TRP A 118 -14.27 22.57 -10.93
CA TRP A 118 -14.03 22.16 -9.54
C TRP A 118 -13.89 20.65 -9.42
N GLN A 119 -14.65 19.88 -10.20
CA GLN A 119 -14.50 18.43 -10.28
C GLN A 119 -13.07 18.04 -10.69
N ARG A 120 -12.50 18.65 -11.74
CA ARG A 120 -11.13 18.36 -12.16
C ARG A 120 -10.11 18.76 -11.08
N LEU A 121 -10.24 19.97 -10.54
CA LEU A 121 -9.30 20.50 -9.54
C LEU A 121 -9.38 19.77 -8.19
N ALA A 122 -10.56 19.28 -7.80
CA ALA A 122 -10.72 18.53 -6.55
C ALA A 122 -9.96 17.19 -6.55
N PHE A 123 -9.66 16.63 -7.73
CA PHE A 123 -8.88 15.40 -7.92
C PHE A 123 -7.45 15.66 -8.41
N ASP A 124 -6.96 16.89 -8.30
CA ASP A 124 -5.60 17.26 -8.68
C ASP A 124 -4.54 16.61 -7.76
N GLU A 125 -3.43 16.14 -8.34
CA GLU A 125 -2.35 15.43 -7.61
C GLU A 125 -1.85 16.23 -6.40
N SER A 126 -1.81 17.56 -6.51
CA SER A 126 -1.32 18.43 -5.43
C SER A 126 -2.13 18.33 -4.13
N LEU A 127 -3.37 17.83 -4.21
CA LEU A 127 -4.26 17.67 -3.07
C LEU A 127 -4.17 16.27 -2.45
N TRP A 128 -3.83 15.24 -3.21
CA TRP A 128 -3.97 13.84 -2.76
C TRP A 128 -2.65 13.19 -2.32
N HIS A 129 -1.63 13.99 -2.01
CA HIS A 129 -0.31 13.51 -1.58
C HIS A 129 -0.32 12.45 -0.46
N SER A 130 -1.23 12.57 0.52
CA SER A 130 -1.34 11.60 1.61
C SER A 130 -2.79 11.46 2.08
N VAL A 131 -3.27 10.23 2.15
CA VAL A 131 -4.64 9.87 2.50
C VAL A 131 -4.66 8.76 3.54
N ASP A 132 -5.50 8.95 4.55
CA ASP A 132 -5.84 7.96 5.55
C ASP A 132 -7.31 7.55 5.41
N LEU A 133 -7.52 6.28 5.07
CA LEU A 133 -8.83 5.65 4.88
C LEU A 133 -9.17 4.68 6.01
N GLU A 134 -8.43 4.70 7.12
CA GLU A 134 -8.74 3.89 8.31
C GLU A 134 -10.22 4.04 8.74
N GLY A 135 -10.88 2.92 8.99
CA GLY A 135 -12.31 2.87 9.34
C GLY A 135 -13.29 2.81 8.17
N LEU A 136 -12.79 2.85 6.92
CA LEU A 136 -13.63 2.70 5.72
C LEU A 136 -13.75 1.22 5.33
N THR A 137 -14.72 0.51 5.91
CA THR A 137 -14.84 -0.95 5.78
C THR A 137 -15.48 -1.46 4.48
N HIS A 138 -16.17 -0.61 3.69
CA HIS A 138 -17.00 -1.06 2.55
C HIS A 138 -16.95 -0.17 1.32
N THR A 139 -15.77 0.19 0.79
CA THR A 139 -15.74 1.04 -0.41
C THR A 139 -14.51 0.82 -1.30
N GLY A 140 -14.40 -0.35 -1.93
CA GLY A 140 -13.37 -0.62 -2.96
C GLY A 140 -13.32 0.45 -4.06
N LEU A 141 -14.46 1.05 -4.42
CA LEU A 141 -14.55 2.17 -5.35
C LEU A 141 -13.84 3.44 -4.87
N ALA A 142 -13.85 3.72 -3.55
CA ALA A 142 -13.17 4.87 -2.98
C ALA A 142 -11.64 4.68 -3.08
N LEU A 143 -11.15 3.48 -2.77
CA LEU A 143 -9.74 3.16 -2.93
C LEU A 143 -9.31 3.27 -4.40
N GLN A 144 -10.10 2.74 -5.34
CA GLN A 144 -9.83 2.88 -6.77
C GLN A 144 -9.73 4.34 -7.19
N GLN A 145 -10.62 5.20 -6.69
CA GLN A 145 -10.58 6.62 -6.99
C GLN A 145 -9.34 7.29 -6.39
N VAL A 146 -8.96 6.96 -5.16
CA VAL A 146 -7.78 7.50 -4.49
C VAL A 146 -6.48 7.04 -5.17
N LEU A 147 -6.41 5.81 -5.65
CA LEU A 147 -5.24 5.32 -6.39
C LEU A 147 -5.04 6.07 -7.72
N ARG A 148 -6.11 6.62 -8.32
CA ARG A 148 -6.04 7.44 -9.54
C ARG A 148 -5.49 8.85 -9.33
N THR A 149 -5.46 9.37 -8.09
CA THR A 149 -5.10 10.78 -7.84
C THR A 149 -3.60 11.03 -7.69
N GLY A 150 -2.73 10.07 -8.05
CA GLY A 150 -1.28 10.22 -7.91
C GLY A 150 -0.81 10.23 -6.45
N ILE A 151 -1.53 9.54 -5.56
CA ILE A 151 -1.22 9.47 -4.14
C ILE A 151 0.18 8.89 -3.89
N ARG A 152 0.92 9.51 -2.96
CA ARG A 152 2.25 9.05 -2.54
C ARG A 152 2.23 8.27 -1.24
N ARG A 153 1.29 8.56 -0.33
CA ARG A 153 1.17 7.89 0.96
C ARG A 153 -0.26 7.46 1.25
N LEU A 154 -0.49 6.17 1.35
CA LEU A 154 -1.81 5.58 1.58
C LEU A 154 -1.82 4.76 2.87
N ARG A 155 -2.68 5.15 3.80
CA ARG A 155 -3.02 4.33 4.97
C ARG A 155 -4.42 3.75 4.78
N CYS A 156 -4.53 2.44 4.70
CA CYS A 156 -5.80 1.75 4.47
C CYS A 156 -5.81 0.35 5.09
N PRO A 157 -5.64 0.21 6.42
CA PRO A 157 -5.78 -1.08 7.09
C PRO A 157 -7.25 -1.53 7.12
N GLN A 158 -7.48 -2.84 7.22
CA GLN A 158 -8.81 -3.45 7.43
C GLN A 158 -9.87 -3.17 6.33
N ILE A 159 -9.45 -2.97 5.08
CA ILE A 159 -10.40 -2.75 3.97
C ILE A 159 -10.84 -4.07 3.32
N LEU A 160 -12.08 -4.11 2.83
CA LEU A 160 -12.58 -5.13 1.90
C LEU A 160 -12.57 -4.56 0.48
N ILE A 161 -11.75 -5.15 -0.41
CA ILE A 161 -11.70 -4.76 -1.83
C ILE A 161 -12.45 -5.82 -2.64
N ASP A 162 -13.42 -5.35 -3.43
CA ASP A 162 -14.12 -6.16 -4.42
C ASP A 162 -13.94 -5.49 -5.79
N GLY A 163 -13.11 -6.08 -6.66
CA GLY A 163 -12.95 -5.65 -8.05
C GLY A 163 -11.53 -5.31 -8.51
N ILE A 164 -11.36 -5.35 -9.84
CA ILE A 164 -10.11 -5.14 -10.58
C ILE A 164 -9.78 -3.64 -10.64
N ILE A 165 -8.52 -3.29 -10.39
CA ILE A 165 -8.02 -1.92 -10.51
C ILE A 165 -7.40 -1.75 -11.91
N GLN A 166 -7.67 -0.61 -12.55
CA GLN A 166 -7.23 -0.28 -13.91
C GLN A 166 -5.70 -0.24 -14.11
N PHE A 167 -5.28 -0.33 -15.38
CA PHE A 167 -3.90 -0.45 -15.85
C PHE A 167 -3.11 0.89 -15.89
N PHE A 168 -2.81 1.49 -14.74
CA PHE A 168 -1.87 2.62 -14.69
C PHE A 168 -0.83 2.47 -13.57
N PRO A 169 0.42 2.91 -13.78
CA PRO A 169 1.44 2.85 -12.74
C PRO A 169 1.05 3.73 -11.55
N LEU A 170 1.33 3.24 -10.34
CA LEU A 170 1.01 3.93 -9.09
C LEU A 170 2.24 4.69 -8.60
N GLN A 171 2.05 5.95 -8.19
CA GLN A 171 3.11 6.81 -7.64
C GLN A 171 3.31 6.65 -6.13
N VAL A 172 2.82 5.53 -5.56
CA VAL A 172 2.81 5.31 -4.12
C VAL A 172 4.22 4.99 -3.63
N LEU A 173 4.65 5.72 -2.60
CA LEU A 173 5.91 5.53 -1.89
C LEU A 173 5.69 4.78 -0.57
N GLU A 174 4.61 5.10 0.15
CA GLU A 174 4.30 4.50 1.45
C GLU A 174 2.89 3.93 1.43
N MET A 175 2.74 2.64 1.74
CA MET A 175 1.45 1.96 1.69
C MET A 175 1.26 1.03 2.88
N ASP A 176 0.17 1.22 3.61
CA ASP A 176 -0.28 0.32 4.68
C ASP A 176 -1.62 -0.33 4.30
N LEU A 177 -1.57 -1.65 4.06
CA LEU A 177 -2.75 -2.51 3.81
C LEU A 177 -2.94 -3.56 4.92
N SER A 178 -2.28 -3.39 6.07
CA SER A 178 -2.27 -4.38 7.15
C SER A 178 -3.67 -4.81 7.59
N SER A 179 -3.82 -6.11 7.88
CA SER A 179 -5.07 -6.73 8.37
C SER A 179 -6.31 -6.48 7.50
N SER A 180 -6.12 -6.19 6.22
CA SER A 180 -7.20 -6.04 5.24
C SER A 180 -7.69 -7.39 4.73
N ILE A 181 -8.88 -7.43 4.14
CA ILE A 181 -9.42 -8.61 3.47
C ILE A 181 -9.38 -8.30 1.97
N ILE A 182 -8.25 -8.63 1.34
CA ILE A 182 -8.01 -8.36 -0.08
C ILE A 182 -7.77 -9.70 -0.77
N PRO A 183 -8.55 -10.05 -1.81
CA PRO A 183 -8.25 -11.23 -2.63
C PRO A 183 -6.84 -11.16 -3.21
N THR A 184 -6.10 -12.26 -3.20
CA THR A 184 -4.69 -12.31 -3.63
C THR A 184 -4.49 -11.73 -5.04
N LEU A 185 -5.39 -12.01 -5.99
CA LEU A 185 -5.35 -11.44 -7.34
C LEU A 185 -5.48 -9.91 -7.36
N ALA A 186 -6.33 -9.35 -6.50
CA ALA A 186 -6.48 -7.89 -6.40
C ALA A 186 -5.22 -7.26 -5.76
N LEU A 187 -4.59 -7.96 -4.82
CA LEU A 187 -3.32 -7.52 -4.22
C LEU A 187 -2.17 -7.60 -5.23
N GLU A 188 -2.08 -8.68 -6.02
CA GLU A 188 -1.16 -8.82 -7.15
C GLU A 188 -1.25 -7.64 -8.11
N ASP A 189 -2.47 -7.33 -8.54
CA ASP A 189 -2.76 -6.18 -9.39
C ASP A 189 -2.21 -4.88 -8.76
N ILE A 190 -2.46 -4.62 -7.47
CA ILE A 190 -1.99 -3.40 -6.80
C ILE A 190 -0.46 -3.33 -6.78
N ILE A 191 0.18 -4.39 -6.32
CA ILE A 191 1.61 -4.41 -6.06
C ILE A 191 2.42 -4.41 -7.35
N CYS A 192 1.98 -5.09 -8.41
CA CYS A 192 2.69 -5.11 -9.70
C CYS A 192 2.77 -3.72 -10.38
N ARG A 193 1.91 -2.78 -9.96
CA ARG A 193 1.91 -1.39 -10.45
C ARG A 193 2.70 -0.42 -9.57
N CYS A 194 3.23 -0.90 -8.44
CA CYS A 194 4.02 -0.10 -7.52
C CYS A 194 5.51 -0.41 -7.71
N THR A 195 6.27 0.55 -8.25
CA THR A 195 7.72 0.43 -8.50
C THR A 195 8.55 1.48 -7.75
N LEU A 196 7.89 2.32 -6.95
CA LEU A 196 8.50 3.42 -6.21
C LEU A 196 8.39 3.25 -4.69
N LEU A 197 8.00 2.07 -4.20
CA LEU A 197 7.76 1.86 -2.76
C LEU A 197 9.04 2.03 -1.94
N GLU A 198 8.92 2.78 -0.86
CA GLU A 198 9.91 2.97 0.19
C GLU A 198 9.46 2.28 1.49
N CYS A 199 8.18 2.34 1.83
CA CYS A 199 7.62 1.72 3.03
C CYS A 199 6.35 0.93 2.70
N LEU A 200 6.31 -0.35 3.06
CA LEU A 200 5.17 -1.22 2.81
C LEU A 200 4.84 -2.11 4.01
N SER A 201 3.55 -2.21 4.32
CA SER A 201 3.03 -3.18 5.28
C SER A 201 1.87 -3.97 4.67
N LEU A 202 2.07 -5.28 4.58
CA LEU A 202 1.08 -6.28 4.12
C LEU A 202 0.72 -7.25 5.25
N GLU A 203 0.96 -6.87 6.50
CA GLU A 203 0.80 -7.75 7.67
C GLU A 203 -0.56 -8.45 7.71
N GLY A 204 -0.52 -9.77 7.93
CA GLY A 204 -1.70 -10.63 8.05
C GLY A 204 -2.41 -10.95 6.72
N LEU A 205 -1.82 -10.59 5.57
CA LEU A 205 -2.39 -10.91 4.25
C LEU A 205 -1.85 -12.23 3.70
N GLN A 206 -2.68 -12.94 2.95
CA GLN A 206 -2.26 -14.06 2.12
C GLN A 206 -1.63 -13.54 0.82
N LEU A 207 -0.37 -13.91 0.57
CA LEU A 207 0.41 -13.45 -0.58
C LEU A 207 0.50 -14.54 -1.66
N SER A 208 1.46 -14.38 -2.55
CA SER A 208 1.84 -15.32 -3.61
C SER A 208 3.26 -14.99 -4.09
N ASP A 209 3.88 -15.92 -4.81
CA ASP A 209 5.22 -15.70 -5.40
C ASP A 209 5.25 -14.54 -6.40
N THR A 210 4.14 -14.28 -7.08
CA THR A 210 3.98 -13.15 -8.01
C THR A 210 3.97 -11.81 -7.27
N ILE A 211 3.32 -11.73 -6.10
CA ILE A 211 3.39 -10.53 -5.23
C ILE A 211 4.83 -10.30 -4.80
N ILE A 212 5.50 -11.32 -4.26
CA ILE A 212 6.88 -11.18 -3.78
C ILE A 212 7.84 -10.80 -4.92
N SER A 213 7.68 -11.40 -6.10
CA SER A 213 8.47 -11.04 -7.28
C SER A 213 8.20 -9.61 -7.73
N SER A 214 6.94 -9.13 -7.66
CA SER A 214 6.60 -7.74 -7.95
C SER A 214 7.21 -6.76 -6.94
N LEU A 215 7.35 -7.15 -5.67
CA LEU A 215 8.06 -6.34 -4.68
C LEU A 215 9.55 -6.19 -5.00
N ALA A 216 10.17 -7.17 -5.66
CA ALA A 216 11.57 -7.10 -6.07
C ALA A 216 11.85 -5.94 -7.04
N GLU A 217 10.82 -5.45 -7.75
CA GLU A 217 10.90 -4.28 -8.65
C GLU A 217 10.99 -2.93 -7.90
N ASN A 218 11.07 -2.94 -6.57
CA ASN A 218 11.19 -1.75 -5.72
C ASN A 218 12.60 -1.66 -5.09
N PRO A 219 13.61 -1.16 -5.82
CA PRO A 219 15.00 -1.09 -5.31
C PRO A 219 15.19 -0.06 -4.18
N ASN A 220 14.23 0.85 -4.01
CA ASN A 220 14.25 1.90 -2.99
C ASN A 220 13.54 1.51 -1.69
N LEU A 221 13.07 0.26 -1.58
CA LEU A 221 12.34 -0.21 -0.40
C LEU A 221 13.24 -0.16 0.84
N LEU A 222 12.81 0.61 1.86
CA LEU A 222 13.51 0.84 3.12
C LEU A 222 12.87 0.06 4.26
N GLN A 223 11.53 -0.01 4.32
CA GLN A 223 10.81 -0.69 5.39
C GLN A 223 9.77 -1.65 4.83
N LEU A 224 9.86 -2.91 5.23
CA LEU A 224 8.96 -3.97 4.76
C LEU A 224 8.42 -4.78 5.94
N ASN A 225 7.09 -4.82 6.08
CA ASN A 225 6.40 -5.65 7.05
C ASN A 225 5.51 -6.68 6.35
N LEU A 226 5.92 -7.94 6.40
CA LEU A 226 5.17 -9.12 5.97
C LEU A 226 4.80 -10.01 7.15
N SER A 227 4.73 -9.45 8.37
CA SER A 227 4.39 -10.23 9.56
C SER A 227 3.07 -10.97 9.38
N GLY A 228 3.00 -12.25 9.75
CA GLY A 228 1.79 -13.05 9.65
C GLY A 228 1.35 -13.37 8.22
N CYS A 229 2.18 -13.08 7.20
CA CYS A 229 1.88 -13.44 5.83
C CYS A 229 2.15 -14.92 5.53
N SER A 230 1.49 -15.45 4.50
CA SER A 230 1.61 -16.85 4.08
C SER A 230 1.54 -16.99 2.56
N ALA A 231 1.71 -18.23 2.06
CA ALA A 231 1.54 -18.63 0.66
C ALA A 231 2.57 -18.09 -0.35
N PHE A 232 3.81 -17.82 0.10
CA PHE A 232 4.94 -17.54 -0.79
C PHE A 232 6.12 -18.47 -0.49
N SER A 233 7.00 -18.68 -1.47
CA SER A 233 8.09 -19.65 -1.45
C SER A 233 9.44 -19.03 -1.07
N ALA A 234 10.34 -19.89 -0.57
CA ALA A 234 11.70 -19.49 -0.18
C ALA A 234 12.53 -18.92 -1.34
N PRO A 235 12.45 -19.43 -2.59
CA PRO A 235 13.14 -18.83 -3.72
C PRO A 235 12.62 -17.44 -4.09
N ALA A 236 11.30 -17.22 -4.07
CA ALA A 236 10.71 -15.91 -4.35
C ALA A 236 11.18 -14.87 -3.33
N LEU A 237 11.15 -15.22 -2.04
CA LEU A 237 11.66 -14.38 -0.96
C LEU A 237 13.15 -14.05 -1.14
N ALA A 238 13.97 -15.05 -1.49
CA ALA A 238 15.39 -14.85 -1.75
C ALA A 238 15.64 -13.88 -2.91
N GLY A 239 14.90 -14.02 -4.00
CA GLY A 239 14.98 -13.12 -5.16
C GLY A 239 14.67 -11.68 -4.77
N MET A 240 13.58 -11.47 -4.02
CA MET A 240 13.20 -10.14 -3.54
C MET A 240 14.24 -9.53 -2.60
N LEU A 241 14.79 -10.30 -1.66
CA LEU A 241 15.81 -9.80 -0.72
C LEU A 241 17.10 -9.39 -1.44
N LYS A 242 17.50 -10.12 -2.49
CA LYS A 242 18.66 -9.74 -3.33
C LYS A 242 18.43 -8.45 -4.10
N ALA A 243 17.22 -8.26 -4.64
CA ALA A 243 16.88 -7.08 -5.42
C ALA A 243 16.76 -5.81 -4.55
N CYS A 244 16.10 -5.92 -3.41
CA CYS A 244 15.85 -4.81 -2.48
C CYS A 244 17.05 -4.57 -1.53
N SER A 245 18.17 -4.13 -2.09
CA SER A 245 19.43 -3.93 -1.36
C SER A 245 19.43 -2.79 -0.33
N ARG A 246 18.40 -1.94 -0.32
CA ARG A 246 18.29 -0.75 0.57
C ARG A 246 17.43 -0.96 1.81
N ILE A 247 16.88 -2.16 2.02
CA ILE A 247 16.01 -2.43 3.18
C ILE A 247 16.78 -2.16 4.48
N ASP A 248 16.23 -1.29 5.31
CA ASP A 248 16.73 -0.93 6.64
C ASP A 248 15.97 -1.68 7.74
N GLN A 249 14.64 -1.80 7.59
CA GLN A 249 13.77 -2.49 8.54
C GLN A 249 12.97 -3.60 7.85
N LEU A 250 13.09 -4.82 8.37
CA LEU A 250 12.41 -5.98 7.84
C LEU A 250 11.69 -6.73 8.96
N ASN A 251 10.39 -6.94 8.77
CA ASN A 251 9.59 -7.74 9.66
C ASN A 251 8.96 -8.92 8.89
N LEU A 252 9.42 -10.13 9.23
CA LEU A 252 8.91 -11.39 8.69
C LEU A 252 8.29 -12.25 9.79
N SER A 253 7.99 -11.70 10.96
CA SER A 253 7.55 -12.53 12.10
C SER A 253 6.25 -13.28 11.82
N TRP A 254 6.07 -14.45 12.44
CA TRP A 254 4.83 -15.24 12.39
C TRP A 254 4.39 -15.67 10.99
N CYS A 255 5.29 -15.70 10.02
CA CYS A 255 5.01 -16.31 8.72
C CYS A 255 5.04 -17.84 8.81
N SER A 256 4.35 -18.52 7.89
CA SER A 256 4.38 -19.99 7.78
C SER A 256 5.67 -20.48 7.10
N PHE A 257 6.83 -20.28 7.73
CA PHE A 257 8.14 -20.62 7.15
C PHE A 257 8.62 -22.03 7.51
N ASP A 258 9.24 -22.68 6.53
CA ASP A 258 10.08 -23.85 6.70
C ASP A 258 11.57 -23.46 6.85
N ASN A 259 12.44 -24.45 7.03
CA ASN A 259 13.90 -24.25 7.11
C ASN A 259 14.49 -23.58 5.85
N ASN A 260 13.88 -23.78 4.67
CA ASN A 260 14.39 -23.20 3.43
C ASN A 260 14.14 -21.69 3.40
N HIS A 261 12.99 -21.22 3.88
CA HIS A 261 12.71 -19.78 3.98
C HIS A 261 13.71 -19.09 4.91
N VAL A 262 14.01 -19.70 6.06
CA VAL A 262 14.99 -19.16 7.01
C VAL A 262 16.37 -19.07 6.37
N LYS A 263 16.83 -20.14 5.70
CA LYS A 263 18.09 -20.13 4.94
C LYS A 263 18.09 -19.06 3.85
N SER A 264 16.98 -18.89 3.12
CA SER A 264 16.82 -17.83 2.13
C SER A 264 16.94 -16.44 2.74
N VAL A 265 16.37 -16.19 3.92
CA VAL A 265 16.53 -14.91 4.61
C VAL A 265 17.99 -14.71 5.00
N VAL A 266 18.56 -15.63 5.78
CA VAL A 266 19.94 -15.52 6.32
C VAL A 266 20.97 -15.30 5.20
N ASN A 267 20.83 -15.99 4.06
CA ASN A 267 21.81 -15.92 2.98
C ASN A 267 21.66 -14.71 2.05
N ASN A 268 20.51 -14.02 2.07
CA ASN A 268 20.19 -12.97 1.09
C ASN A 268 19.85 -11.61 1.71
N LEU A 269 19.85 -11.49 3.04
CA LEU A 269 19.72 -10.19 3.69
C LEU A 269 20.88 -9.27 3.30
N SER A 270 20.54 -8.02 2.95
CA SER A 270 21.52 -6.98 2.68
C SER A 270 22.22 -6.52 3.96
N SER A 271 23.45 -6.00 3.82
CA SER A 271 24.19 -5.39 4.92
C SER A 271 23.61 -4.05 5.40
N SER A 272 22.69 -3.45 4.63
CA SER A 272 21.95 -2.25 5.00
C SER A 272 20.88 -2.49 6.06
N VAL A 273 20.48 -3.74 6.28
CA VAL A 273 19.40 -4.08 7.20
C VAL A 273 19.87 -3.89 8.64
N THR A 274 19.24 -2.97 9.35
CA THR A 274 19.56 -2.66 10.75
C THR A 274 18.52 -3.21 11.72
N HIS A 275 17.25 -3.36 11.33
CA HIS A 275 16.20 -3.90 12.21
C HIS A 275 15.54 -5.11 11.56
N VAL A 276 15.60 -6.26 12.24
CA VAL A 276 15.05 -7.54 11.75
C VAL A 276 14.17 -8.19 12.80
N ASN A 277 12.95 -8.56 12.40
CA ASN A 277 12.06 -9.39 13.21
C ASN A 277 11.84 -10.75 12.56
N LEU A 278 12.33 -11.81 13.21
CA LEU A 278 12.16 -13.22 12.84
C LEU A 278 11.56 -14.01 14.01
N SER A 279 10.62 -13.43 14.75
CA SER A 279 9.88 -14.13 15.81
C SER A 279 8.78 -15.04 15.27
N GLY A 280 8.31 -15.99 16.07
CA GLY A 280 7.11 -16.80 15.80
C GLY A 280 7.36 -18.15 15.15
N TYR A 281 8.61 -18.58 15.02
CA TYR A 281 8.96 -19.88 14.42
C TYR A 281 9.39 -20.87 15.50
N ARG A 282 8.46 -21.76 15.87
CA ARG A 282 8.64 -22.73 16.96
C ARG A 282 9.60 -23.87 16.60
N GLU A 283 9.42 -24.45 15.42
CA GLU A 283 10.07 -25.73 15.03
C GLU A 283 11.04 -25.62 13.84
N SER A 284 11.07 -24.48 13.14
CA SER A 284 11.72 -24.34 11.83
C SER A 284 13.01 -23.51 11.81
N LEU A 285 13.54 -23.11 12.96
CA LEU A 285 14.65 -22.16 13.02
C LEU A 285 15.90 -22.78 13.65
N THR A 286 16.63 -23.55 12.84
CA THR A 286 18.02 -23.90 13.10
C THR A 286 18.92 -22.88 12.40
N LEU A 287 19.54 -22.00 13.16
CA LEU A 287 20.45 -20.97 12.66
C LEU A 287 21.83 -21.59 12.41
N ASP A 288 22.06 -22.09 11.20
CA ASP A 288 23.39 -22.51 10.76
C ASP A 288 24.29 -21.29 10.51
N GLY A 289 24.96 -20.82 11.57
CA GLY A 289 26.32 -20.27 11.58
C GLY A 289 26.70 -19.01 10.78
N ARG A 290 25.84 -18.39 9.97
CA ARG A 290 26.25 -17.34 9.01
C ARG A 290 25.42 -16.04 9.01
N LEU A 291 24.98 -15.56 10.17
CA LEU A 291 24.38 -14.22 10.26
C LEU A 291 25.47 -13.13 10.34
N GLN A 292 26.02 -12.74 9.19
CA GLN A 292 26.95 -11.60 9.09
C GLN A 292 26.20 -10.28 8.87
N LEU A 293 25.26 -9.94 9.75
CA LEU A 293 24.48 -8.71 9.66
C LEU A 293 24.94 -7.66 10.68
N LEU A 294 24.88 -6.37 10.32
CA LEU A 294 24.91 -5.27 11.28
C LEU A 294 23.49 -5.01 11.80
N THR A 295 22.90 -6.00 12.47
CA THR A 295 21.57 -5.82 13.07
C THR A 295 21.68 -5.00 14.35
N LEU A 296 21.06 -3.82 14.36
CA LEU A 296 20.83 -2.99 15.55
C LEU A 296 19.66 -3.54 16.40
N SER A 297 18.64 -4.15 15.79
CA SER A 297 17.53 -4.76 16.54
C SER A 297 17.13 -6.12 15.97
N PHE A 298 17.21 -7.16 16.80
CA PHE A 298 16.84 -8.53 16.45
C PHE A 298 15.75 -9.04 17.39
N CYS A 299 14.60 -9.39 16.82
CA CYS A 299 13.49 -9.96 17.58
C CYS A 299 13.27 -11.43 17.19
N HIS A 300 13.48 -12.32 18.15
CA HIS A 300 13.27 -13.75 18.00
C HIS A 300 12.56 -14.29 19.24
N SER A 301 11.24 -14.13 19.25
CA SER A 301 10.33 -14.63 20.29
C SER A 301 9.61 -15.90 19.84
N ASP A 302 9.12 -16.71 20.79
CA ASP A 302 8.32 -17.92 20.55
C ASP A 302 9.01 -19.04 19.78
N SER A 303 10.30 -19.26 20.00
CA SER A 303 10.94 -20.48 19.52
C SER A 303 11.06 -21.51 20.63
N THR A 304 10.52 -22.70 20.38
CA THR A 304 10.61 -23.87 21.27
C THR A 304 11.87 -24.70 21.01
N LEU A 305 12.64 -24.40 19.96
CA LEU A 305 13.89 -25.11 19.65
C LEU A 305 15.15 -24.27 19.91
N LEU A 306 15.01 -23.02 20.34
CA LEU A 306 16.18 -22.21 20.68
C LEU A 306 16.80 -22.67 21.99
N MET A 307 17.85 -23.48 21.86
CA MET A 307 18.82 -23.74 22.93
C MET A 307 19.86 -22.61 22.98
N ALA A 308 20.61 -22.50 24.08
CA ALA A 308 21.66 -21.49 24.25
C ALA A 308 22.73 -21.50 23.13
N ASP A 309 22.81 -22.59 22.36
CA ASP A 309 23.72 -22.81 21.23
C ASP A 309 23.51 -21.87 20.04
N CYS A 310 22.36 -21.17 19.97
CA CYS A 310 22.12 -20.12 18.97
C CYS A 310 22.79 -18.78 19.31
N LEU A 311 23.08 -18.52 20.60
CA LEU A 311 23.68 -17.25 21.05
C LEU A 311 25.09 -17.04 20.46
N PRO A 312 25.95 -18.07 20.35
CA PRO A 312 27.22 -17.96 19.63
C PRO A 312 27.08 -17.52 18.16
N VAL A 313 26.01 -17.92 17.47
CA VAL A 313 25.75 -17.48 16.08
C VAL A 313 25.39 -16.00 16.06
N LEU A 314 24.62 -15.55 17.03
CA LEU A 314 24.26 -14.13 17.19
C LEU A 314 25.46 -13.26 17.59
N LYS A 315 26.52 -13.81 18.19
CA LYS A 315 27.76 -13.08 18.57
C LYS A 315 28.40 -12.31 17.39
N GLN A 316 28.07 -12.69 16.14
CA GLN A 316 28.51 -11.98 14.94
C GLN A 316 27.89 -10.58 14.81
N LEU A 317 26.75 -10.31 15.48
CA LEU A 317 26.01 -9.05 15.48
C LEU A 317 26.62 -8.03 16.46
N LYS A 318 27.80 -7.48 16.13
CA LYS A 318 28.57 -6.60 17.03
C LYS A 318 27.90 -5.26 17.37
N HIS A 319 26.90 -4.85 16.59
CA HIS A 319 26.20 -3.58 16.75
C HIS A 319 24.77 -3.74 17.29
N LEU A 320 24.45 -4.91 17.83
CA LEU A 320 23.11 -5.20 18.36
C LEU A 320 22.79 -4.29 19.56
N LEU A 321 21.78 -3.44 19.40
CA LEU A 321 21.24 -2.52 20.41
C LEU A 321 19.99 -3.08 21.08
N HIS A 322 19.17 -3.86 20.38
CA HIS A 322 17.93 -4.43 20.91
C HIS A 322 17.82 -5.91 20.56
N LEU A 323 17.65 -6.75 21.58
CA LEU A 323 17.41 -8.19 21.42
C LEU A 323 16.10 -8.57 22.10
N SER A 324 15.25 -9.35 21.43
CA SER A 324 14.08 -9.96 22.05
C SER A 324 14.15 -11.47 21.96
N LEU A 325 14.11 -12.14 23.12
CA LEU A 325 14.11 -13.60 23.32
C LEU A 325 12.87 -14.05 24.10
N SER A 326 11.77 -13.30 23.99
CA SER A 326 10.55 -13.56 24.74
C SER A 326 9.99 -14.95 24.43
N ARG A 327 9.58 -15.70 25.46
CA ARG A 327 9.03 -17.06 25.35
C ARG A 327 9.98 -18.11 24.73
N CYS A 328 11.29 -17.89 24.76
CA CYS A 328 12.31 -18.89 24.40
C CYS A 328 12.65 -19.78 25.60
N TYR A 329 11.73 -20.66 26.00
CA TYR A 329 11.74 -21.37 27.30
C TYR A 329 12.98 -22.24 27.60
N HIS A 330 13.79 -22.59 26.59
CA HIS A 330 14.99 -23.41 26.76
C HIS A 330 16.28 -22.60 27.01
N ILE A 331 16.20 -21.28 27.04
CA ILE A 331 17.34 -20.42 27.39
C ILE A 331 17.42 -20.28 28.90
N HIS A 332 18.50 -20.79 29.50
CA HIS A 332 18.75 -20.65 30.93
C HIS A 332 19.14 -19.21 31.31
N LEU A 333 18.76 -18.78 32.53
CA LEU A 333 19.07 -17.44 33.06
C LEU A 333 20.57 -17.12 33.04
N ALA A 334 21.43 -18.10 33.33
CA ALA A 334 22.89 -17.92 33.29
C ALA A 334 23.37 -17.46 31.90
N ALA A 335 22.80 -18.01 30.81
CA ALA A 335 23.14 -17.61 29.45
C ALA A 335 22.69 -16.17 29.13
N LEU A 336 21.65 -15.66 29.80
CA LEU A 336 21.21 -14.27 29.65
C LEU A 336 22.23 -13.29 30.26
N THR A 337 22.85 -13.66 31.38
CA THR A 337 23.89 -12.81 32.03
C THR A 337 25.14 -12.68 31.16
N ASP A 338 25.43 -13.70 30.35
CA ASP A 338 26.54 -13.66 29.40
C ASP A 338 26.23 -12.82 28.15
N LEU A 339 24.95 -12.48 27.88
CA LEU A 339 24.58 -11.60 26.77
C LEU A 339 25.22 -10.22 26.89
N ASP A 340 25.35 -9.70 28.11
CA ASP A 340 26.01 -8.43 28.41
C ASP A 340 27.46 -8.40 27.89
N LYS A 341 28.17 -9.51 28.10
CA LYS A 341 29.56 -9.70 27.64
C LYS A 341 29.62 -9.97 26.14
N MET A 342 28.61 -10.64 25.59
CA MET A 342 28.56 -10.99 24.17
C MET A 342 28.18 -9.79 23.29
N PHE A 343 27.34 -8.89 23.80
CA PHE A 343 26.75 -7.76 23.09
C PHE A 343 26.99 -6.46 23.86
N PRO A 344 28.21 -5.88 23.81
CA PRO A 344 28.57 -4.71 24.62
C PRO A 344 27.82 -3.42 24.23
N MET A 345 27.13 -3.41 23.10
CA MET A 345 26.30 -2.29 22.64
C MET A 345 24.81 -2.48 22.96
N LEU A 346 24.43 -3.60 23.59
CA LEU A 346 23.04 -3.91 23.87
C LEU A 346 22.47 -2.87 24.82
N CYS A 347 21.37 -2.24 24.41
CA CYS A 347 20.67 -1.21 25.16
C CYS A 347 19.29 -1.69 25.63
N GLN A 348 18.70 -2.68 24.95
CA GLN A 348 17.36 -3.18 25.26
C GLN A 348 17.30 -4.72 25.13
N LEU A 349 16.67 -5.37 26.11
CA LEU A 349 16.46 -6.81 26.13
C LEU A 349 15.01 -7.15 26.51
N ASP A 350 14.28 -7.84 25.64
CA ASP A 350 12.92 -8.30 25.94
C ASP A 350 12.90 -9.84 26.13
N VAL A 351 12.61 -10.27 27.36
CA VAL A 351 12.59 -11.68 27.82
C VAL A 351 11.25 -12.01 28.49
N PHE A 352 10.15 -11.48 27.94
CA PHE A 352 8.81 -11.71 28.46
C PHE A 352 8.48 -13.22 28.46
N GLY A 353 7.94 -13.73 29.57
CA GLY A 353 7.58 -15.14 29.72
C GLY A 353 8.76 -16.11 29.85
N LEU A 354 10.01 -15.64 29.80
CA LEU A 354 11.21 -16.45 30.01
C LEU A 354 11.69 -16.42 31.47
N VAL A 355 11.71 -15.22 32.06
CA VAL A 355 12.20 -14.97 33.43
C VAL A 355 11.02 -14.70 34.35
N GLN A 356 11.00 -15.33 35.52
CA GLN A 356 9.99 -15.06 36.56
C GLN A 356 10.18 -13.67 37.16
N ASP A 357 9.09 -13.02 37.59
CA ASP A 357 9.11 -11.67 38.15
C ASP A 357 10.02 -11.51 39.37
N SER A 358 10.24 -12.59 40.12
CA SER A 358 11.15 -12.62 41.28
C SER A 358 12.63 -12.50 40.89
N GLN A 359 13.02 -12.98 39.71
CA GLN A 359 14.40 -13.01 39.22
C GLN A 359 14.75 -11.81 38.32
N LEU A 360 13.73 -11.10 37.84
CA LEU A 360 13.90 -9.93 36.96
C LEU A 360 14.71 -8.78 37.60
N PRO A 361 14.55 -8.45 38.90
CA PRO A 361 15.38 -7.44 39.55
C PRO A 361 16.86 -7.84 39.62
N SER A 362 17.16 -9.12 39.83
CA SER A 362 18.53 -9.64 39.85
C SER A 362 19.19 -9.48 38.47
N LEU A 363 18.48 -9.84 37.40
CA LEU A 363 18.97 -9.66 36.03
C LEU A 363 19.18 -8.18 35.67
N LYS A 364 18.26 -7.29 36.10
CA LYS A 364 18.43 -5.83 35.94
C LYS A 364 19.64 -5.29 36.69
N LYS A 365 20.00 -5.89 37.83
CA LYS A 365 21.19 -5.51 38.61
C LYS A 365 22.48 -5.96 37.93
N GLU A 366 22.47 -7.11 37.28
CA GLU A 366 23.62 -7.63 36.52
C GLU A 366 23.84 -6.89 35.19
N MET A 367 22.76 -6.38 34.57
CA MET A 367 22.80 -5.63 33.30
C MET A 367 22.25 -4.20 33.47
N PRO A 368 22.89 -3.31 34.25
CA PRO A 368 22.31 -2.03 34.66
C PRO A 368 22.16 -1.01 33.52
N HIS A 369 22.89 -1.20 32.41
CA HIS A 369 22.82 -0.33 31.23
C HIS A 369 21.77 -0.80 30.20
N VAL A 370 21.17 -1.97 30.41
CA VAL A 370 20.20 -2.58 29.50
C VAL A 370 18.79 -2.40 30.02
N SER A 371 17.91 -1.85 29.19
CA SER A 371 16.48 -1.75 29.48
C SER A 371 15.80 -3.10 29.28
N ILE A 372 15.39 -3.76 30.37
CA ILE A 372 14.78 -5.09 30.35
C ILE A 372 13.25 -5.02 30.41
N ASN A 373 12.57 -5.69 29.47
CA ASN A 373 11.10 -5.81 29.36
C ASN A 373 10.38 -4.45 29.29
N SER A 374 10.96 -3.49 28.57
CA SER A 374 10.40 -2.15 28.43
C SER A 374 9.40 -2.00 27.29
N ARG A 375 9.39 -2.91 26.30
CA ARG A 375 8.51 -2.82 25.13
C ARG A 375 7.84 -4.17 24.85
N PRO A 376 6.54 -4.33 25.16
CA PRO A 376 5.84 -5.59 24.89
C PRO A 376 5.56 -5.81 23.39
N PHE A 377 5.60 -4.75 22.58
CA PHE A 377 5.29 -4.81 21.15
C PHE A 377 6.50 -4.43 20.30
N SER A 378 6.74 -5.21 19.23
CA SER A 378 7.74 -4.88 18.22
C SER A 378 7.34 -3.62 17.44
N THR A 379 8.29 -2.74 17.19
CA THR A 379 8.12 -1.53 16.37
C THR A 379 8.71 -1.68 14.97
N ILE A 380 9.37 -2.82 14.68
CA ILE A 380 10.15 -3.03 13.46
C ILE A 380 9.21 -3.04 12.24
N ALA A 381 9.46 -2.11 11.30
CA ALA A 381 8.71 -1.91 10.05
C ALA A 381 7.18 -1.70 10.24
N ARG A 382 6.71 -1.41 11.46
CA ARG A 382 5.29 -1.21 11.75
C ARG A 382 4.85 0.20 11.30
N PRO A 383 3.77 0.35 10.51
CA PRO A 383 3.28 1.67 10.06
C PRO A 383 2.96 2.63 11.21
N THR A 384 2.36 2.09 12.27
CA THR A 384 1.93 2.81 13.48
C THR A 384 2.45 2.09 14.73
N PRO A 385 3.70 2.33 15.16
CA PRO A 385 4.25 1.69 16.35
C PRO A 385 3.45 2.05 17.61
N ALA A 386 3.08 1.05 18.41
CA ALA A 386 2.24 1.18 19.61
C ALA A 386 2.91 1.91 20.80
N SER A 387 3.97 2.70 20.57
CA SER A 387 4.87 3.21 21.62
C SER A 387 4.37 4.45 22.37
N ARG A 388 3.09 4.85 22.25
CA ARG A 388 2.53 5.99 22.99
C ARG A 388 1.13 5.71 23.54
N PRO A 389 0.82 6.18 24.77
CA PRO A 389 -0.45 5.91 25.42
C PRO A 389 -1.63 6.37 24.55
N ALA A 390 -2.64 5.53 24.46
CA ALA A 390 -3.90 5.81 23.77
C ALA A 390 -4.51 7.10 24.35
N GLY A 391 -4.56 8.15 23.53
CA GLY A 391 -5.15 9.44 23.91
C GLY A 391 -4.40 10.68 23.40
N SER A 392 -3.14 10.59 22.96
CA SER A 392 -2.36 11.79 22.57
C SER A 392 -2.06 11.86 21.07
N THR A 393 -2.93 12.42 20.23
CA THR A 393 -2.63 12.84 18.84
C THR A 393 -1.92 11.83 17.89
N SER A 394 -1.76 10.57 18.31
CA SER A 394 -0.93 9.53 17.70
C SER A 394 -1.64 8.83 16.54
N ASP A 395 -2.97 8.88 16.50
CA ASP A 395 -3.83 8.29 15.47
C ASP A 395 -3.73 8.99 14.10
N ARG A 396 -2.70 9.81 13.90
CA ARG A 396 -2.55 10.66 12.71
C ARG A 396 -1.25 10.41 11.96
N ILE A 397 -0.42 9.47 12.42
CA ILE A 397 0.97 9.36 12.02
C ILE A 397 1.23 7.97 11.45
N MET A 398 1.60 7.90 10.17
CA MET A 398 2.09 6.69 9.51
C MET A 398 3.58 6.88 9.21
N TRP A 399 4.44 5.96 9.64
CA TRP A 399 5.91 6.06 9.53
C TRP A 399 6.45 7.44 9.94
N ASN A 400 6.02 7.94 11.11
CA ASN A 400 6.40 9.25 11.66
C ASN A 400 5.94 10.48 10.85
N LYS A 401 5.09 10.32 9.84
CA LYS A 401 4.56 11.42 9.02
C LYS A 401 3.03 11.51 9.11
N LYS A 402 2.50 12.73 9.15
CA LYS A 402 1.04 12.95 9.18
C LYS A 402 0.39 12.79 7.80
N CYS A 403 -0.80 12.19 7.75
CA CYS A 403 -1.64 12.19 6.54
C CYS A 403 -2.47 13.48 6.48
N ARG A 404 -2.56 14.10 5.30
CA ARG A 404 -3.32 15.34 5.09
C ARG A 404 -4.82 15.07 5.04
N LEU A 405 -5.22 14.18 4.14
CA LEU A 405 -6.62 13.80 3.96
C LEU A 405 -6.91 12.60 4.84
N ARG A 406 -8.05 12.63 5.53
CA ARG A 406 -8.48 11.55 6.40
C ARG A 406 -9.98 11.33 6.30
N PHE A 407 -10.38 10.07 6.31
CA PHE A 407 -11.76 9.67 6.55
C PHE A 407 -12.09 9.80 8.04
N VAL A 408 -13.16 10.53 8.35
CA VAL A 408 -13.69 10.69 9.70
C VAL A 408 -15.17 10.30 9.62
N LEU A 409 -15.58 9.36 10.48
CA LEU A 409 -16.97 8.87 10.56
C LEU A 409 -17.93 9.95 11.06
#